data_AF-C8V4M7-F1
#
_entry.id   AF-C8V4M7-F1
#
_cell.length_a   1.000
_cell.length_b   1.000
_cell.length_c   1.000
_cell.angle_alpha   90.00
_cell.angle_beta   90.00
_cell.angle_gamma   90.00
#
_symmetry.space_group_name_H-M   'P 1'
#
loop_
_entity.id
_entity.type
_entity.pdbx_description
1 polymer ?
#
loop_
_entity_poly.entity_id
_entity_poly.type
_entity_poly.pdbx_seq_one_letter_code
_entity_poly.pdbx_strand_id
1 'polypeptide(L)'
;MPFDENQIPLHSRLQIQRGEAEPQPLYYRYPTPVHDTLAGLDWVLGNLQPTRLGVVGTHIGGSLALMLALTEPRSIHAVAAIEPVCDWTALDEYCTSTNSPATSRRRRHAPVDLVPLLEARERFFASHERYFDSFASPILFLRSPGRDTPKVFPRYRTGPEYPIPVRVVGEDDPEEEPDLWDPYELYDEIDLSNSKSSAVDYSGQEAQPPARRRKALSRWPPYGLDYGNSGPPERYSRQPVKRLNVTLPWVRIFTFADHQSKESTSPSAIKSPKASTPTSQVSEVDETQGQKAPTRRRRTRNDTVLSHQATEMVDVMRRACFFGKESGFGEKRVTLSSVGVSSSDTSTSDAATSAPEQREYLSEAITMRTGSWLAETLDLDIKENLKADNTRTRDR
;
A
#
# COMPACT_ATOMS: atom_id res chain seq x y z
N MET A 1 11.53 11.67 -22.67
CA MET A 1 11.60 13.14 -22.52
C MET A 1 13.03 13.48 -22.13
N PRO A 2 13.79 14.22 -22.95
CA PRO A 2 15.12 14.67 -22.54
C PRO A 2 14.97 15.61 -21.33
N PHE A 3 15.88 15.46 -20.35
CA PHE A 3 15.96 16.31 -19.18
C PHE A 3 16.13 17.77 -19.61
N ASP A 4 15.16 18.63 -19.30
CA ASP A 4 15.26 20.06 -19.49
C ASP A 4 16.07 20.64 -18.32
N GLU A 5 17.24 21.23 -18.61
CA GLU A 5 18.09 21.95 -17.63
C GLU A 5 17.30 23.01 -16.85
N ASN A 6 16.15 23.44 -17.38
CA ASN A 6 15.27 24.38 -16.70
C ASN A 6 14.48 23.79 -15.53
N GLN A 7 14.52 22.47 -15.29
CA GLN A 7 13.87 21.85 -14.13
C GLN A 7 14.75 21.80 -12.88
N ILE A 8 16.00 22.29 -12.96
CA ILE A 8 16.89 22.39 -11.80
C ILE A 8 16.39 23.51 -10.87
N PRO A 9 16.13 23.21 -9.57
CA PRO A 9 15.77 24.23 -8.58
C PRO A 9 16.76 25.38 -8.58
N LEU A 10 16.25 26.61 -8.43
CA LEU A 10 17.04 27.86 -8.51
C LEU A 10 18.31 27.83 -7.65
N HIS A 11 18.25 27.21 -6.46
CA HIS A 11 19.41 27.06 -5.58
C HIS A 11 20.51 26.15 -6.16
N SER A 12 20.14 25.04 -6.80
CA SER A 12 21.09 24.12 -7.44
C SER A 12 21.76 24.78 -8.66
N ARG A 13 21.04 25.67 -9.38
CA ARG A 13 21.67 26.51 -10.42
C ARG A 13 22.68 27.50 -9.85
N LEU A 14 22.39 28.08 -8.68
CA LEU A 14 23.30 28.99 -7.98
C LEU A 14 24.56 28.27 -7.47
N GLN A 15 24.45 27.00 -7.08
CA GLN A 15 25.61 26.17 -6.69
C GLN A 15 26.51 25.83 -7.90
N ILE A 16 25.90 25.47 -9.04
CA ILE A 16 26.63 25.25 -10.31
C ILE A 16 27.35 26.53 -10.75
N GLN A 17 26.71 27.70 -10.64
CA GLN A 17 27.33 28.99 -10.97
C GLN A 17 28.47 29.40 -10.03
N ARG A 18 28.55 28.83 -8.81
CA ARG A 18 29.60 29.12 -7.83
C ARG A 18 30.79 28.15 -7.88
N GLY A 19 30.78 27.14 -8.75
CA GLY A 19 31.89 26.19 -8.89
C GLY A 19 32.05 25.24 -7.69
N GLU A 20 31.02 25.07 -6.86
CA GLU A 20 31.00 24.07 -5.80
C GLU A 20 30.64 22.69 -6.38
N ALA A 21 31.17 21.61 -5.76
CA ALA A 21 31.08 20.22 -6.22
C ALA A 21 29.65 19.78 -6.61
N GLU A 22 29.55 18.72 -7.43
CA GLU A 22 28.30 18.22 -8.02
C GLU A 22 27.10 18.40 -7.07
N PRO A 23 26.01 19.05 -7.54
CA PRO A 23 24.89 19.38 -6.68
C PRO A 23 24.36 18.10 -6.06
N GLN A 24 24.50 17.96 -4.74
CA GLN A 24 23.93 16.81 -4.06
C GLN A 24 22.44 16.75 -4.42
N PRO A 25 21.92 15.58 -4.81
CA PRO A 25 20.51 15.46 -5.16
C PRO A 25 19.68 15.95 -3.99
N LEU A 26 18.95 17.04 -4.20
CA LEU A 26 18.17 17.69 -3.17
C LEU A 26 16.94 16.83 -2.89
N TYR A 27 16.99 16.02 -1.84
CA TYR A 27 15.85 15.23 -1.40
C TYR A 27 14.94 16.09 -0.52
N TYR A 28 13.74 16.37 -1.00
CA TYR A 28 12.70 16.97 -0.17
C TYR A 28 12.20 15.93 0.83
N ARG A 29 12.33 16.25 2.12
CA ARG A 29 11.85 15.40 3.21
C ARG A 29 10.36 15.59 3.43
N TYR A 30 9.68 14.56 3.92
CA TYR A 30 8.31 14.70 4.40
C TYR A 30 8.24 15.71 5.56
N PRO A 31 7.18 16.55 5.63
CA PRO A 31 5.94 16.51 4.82
C PRO A 31 5.93 17.38 3.55
N THR A 32 7.05 17.97 3.12
CA THR A 32 7.06 18.92 1.99
C THR A 32 6.43 18.37 0.70
N PRO A 33 6.71 17.13 0.24
CA PRO A 33 6.06 16.58 -0.95
C PRO A 33 4.53 16.50 -0.86
N VAL A 34 3.98 16.33 0.35
CA VAL A 34 2.53 16.33 0.58
C VAL A 34 1.96 17.73 0.37
N HIS A 35 2.59 18.74 0.98
CA HIS A 35 2.16 20.13 0.84
C HIS A 35 2.25 20.62 -0.60
N ASP A 36 3.33 20.30 -1.31
CA ASP A 36 3.51 20.68 -2.70
C ASP A 36 2.46 20.01 -3.61
N THR A 37 2.12 18.75 -3.33
CA THR A 37 1.09 18.02 -4.06
C THR A 37 -0.29 18.63 -3.85
N LEU A 38 -0.64 18.97 -2.60
CA LEU A 38 -1.93 19.61 -2.28
C LEU A 38 -2.01 21.03 -2.87
N ALA A 39 -0.94 21.83 -2.75
CA ALA A 39 -0.88 23.15 -3.35
C ALA A 39 -1.00 23.09 -4.88
N GLY A 40 -0.37 22.10 -5.52
CA GLY A 40 -0.52 21.83 -6.95
C GLY A 40 -1.95 21.47 -7.34
N LEU A 41 -2.61 20.61 -6.55
CA LEU A 41 -4.02 20.26 -6.76
C LEU A 41 -4.92 21.49 -6.62
N ASP A 42 -4.75 22.29 -5.56
CA ASP A 42 -5.52 23.52 -5.34
C ASP A 42 -5.36 24.51 -6.50
N TRP A 43 -4.12 24.66 -6.99
CA TRP A 43 -3.84 25.49 -8.16
C TRP A 43 -4.56 24.98 -9.40
N VAL A 44 -4.53 23.67 -9.68
CA VAL A 44 -5.24 23.06 -10.82
C VAL A 44 -6.75 23.30 -10.72
N LEU A 45 -7.33 23.08 -9.54
CA LEU A 45 -8.76 23.25 -9.31
C LEU A 45 -9.19 24.72 -9.43
N GLY A 46 -8.37 25.66 -8.94
CA GLY A 46 -8.66 27.09 -8.99
C GLY A 46 -8.49 27.71 -10.39
N ASN A 47 -7.47 27.27 -11.15
CA ASN A 47 -7.09 27.92 -12.40
C ASN A 47 -7.58 27.19 -13.64
N LEU A 48 -7.48 25.86 -13.68
CA LEU A 48 -7.89 25.08 -14.86
C LEU A 48 -9.36 24.67 -14.79
N GLN A 49 -9.93 24.61 -13.58
CA GLN A 49 -11.33 24.22 -13.32
C GLN A 49 -11.74 22.98 -14.13
N PRO A 50 -10.97 21.88 -14.06
CA PRO A 50 -11.23 20.72 -14.89
C PRO A 50 -12.58 20.12 -14.53
N THR A 51 -13.37 19.77 -15.55
CA THR A 51 -14.61 19.00 -15.34
C THR A 51 -14.29 17.63 -14.76
N ARG A 52 -13.14 17.05 -15.14
CA ARG A 52 -12.64 15.76 -14.68
C ARG A 52 -11.14 15.82 -14.47
N LEU A 53 -10.70 15.24 -13.36
CA LEU A 53 -9.29 15.19 -13.00
C LEU A 53 -8.87 13.75 -12.76
N GLY A 54 -7.88 13.31 -13.54
CA GLY A 54 -7.15 12.06 -13.33
C GLY A 54 -5.80 12.35 -12.69
N VAL A 55 -5.39 11.53 -11.72
CA VAL A 55 -4.06 11.61 -11.11
C VAL A 55 -3.29 10.33 -11.39
N VAL A 56 -2.02 10.47 -11.77
CA VAL A 56 -1.11 9.34 -11.96
C VAL A 56 0.16 9.60 -11.17
N GLY A 57 0.73 8.54 -10.59
CA GLY A 57 2.01 8.63 -9.92
C GLY A 57 2.73 7.29 -9.82
N THR A 58 4.06 7.34 -9.77
CA THR A 58 4.94 6.18 -9.61
C THR A 58 5.60 6.20 -8.23
N HIS A 59 5.81 5.04 -7.60
CA HIS A 59 6.50 4.93 -6.30
C HIS A 59 5.92 5.88 -5.24
N ILE A 60 6.68 6.90 -4.84
CA ILE A 60 6.26 7.94 -3.90
C ILE A 60 5.15 8.80 -4.49
N GLY A 61 5.24 9.15 -5.78
CA GLY A 61 4.15 9.81 -6.49
C GLY A 61 2.89 8.96 -6.52
N GLY A 62 3.02 7.63 -6.60
CA GLY A 62 1.90 6.70 -6.48
C GLY A 62 1.29 6.71 -5.08
N SER A 63 2.13 6.81 -4.04
CA SER A 63 1.71 7.02 -2.66
C SER A 63 0.91 8.32 -2.51
N LEU A 64 1.43 9.42 -3.03
CA LEU A 64 0.77 10.73 -3.01
C LEU A 64 -0.54 10.73 -3.80
N ALA A 65 -0.60 10.04 -4.95
CA ALA A 65 -1.82 9.88 -5.72
C ALA A 65 -2.90 9.09 -4.93
N LEU A 66 -2.51 8.05 -4.20
CA LEU A 66 -3.41 7.31 -3.31
C LEU A 66 -3.85 8.12 -2.08
N MET A 67 -2.94 8.92 -1.51
CA MET A 67 -3.29 9.89 -0.46
C MET A 67 -4.39 10.83 -0.96
N LEU A 68 -4.21 11.44 -2.13
CA LEU A 68 -5.22 12.30 -2.74
C LEU A 68 -6.55 11.57 -3.01
N ALA A 69 -6.50 10.30 -3.42
CA ALA A 69 -7.73 9.50 -3.60
C ALA A 69 -8.55 9.37 -2.31
N LEU A 70 -7.89 9.35 -1.16
CA LEU A 70 -8.48 9.13 0.16
C LEU A 70 -8.86 10.42 0.87
N THR A 71 -8.16 11.52 0.60
CA THR A 71 -8.40 12.83 1.22
C THR A 71 -9.28 13.74 0.35
N GLU A 72 -9.08 13.72 -0.96
CA GLU A 72 -9.75 14.58 -1.96
C GLU A 72 -10.65 13.81 -2.96
N PRO A 73 -11.49 12.86 -2.50
CA PRO A 73 -12.27 11.98 -3.39
C PRO A 73 -13.34 12.73 -4.21
N ARG A 74 -13.64 13.99 -3.87
CA ARG A 74 -14.66 14.82 -4.56
C ARG A 74 -14.10 15.57 -5.76
N SER A 75 -12.79 15.80 -5.77
CA SER A 75 -12.10 16.60 -6.78
C SER A 75 -11.49 15.70 -7.84
N ILE A 76 -11.21 14.44 -7.49
CA ILE A 76 -10.52 13.48 -8.34
C ILE A 76 -11.51 12.43 -8.83
N HIS A 77 -11.43 12.09 -10.11
CA HIS A 77 -12.32 11.12 -10.75
C HIS A 77 -11.66 9.75 -10.90
N ALA A 78 -10.37 9.74 -11.24
CA ALA A 78 -9.60 8.52 -11.42
C ALA A 78 -8.16 8.67 -10.91
N VAL A 79 -7.62 7.61 -10.34
CA VAL A 79 -6.26 7.53 -9.81
C VAL A 79 -5.57 6.27 -10.33
N ALA A 80 -4.41 6.45 -10.94
CA ALA A 80 -3.49 5.39 -11.30
C ALA A 80 -2.22 5.47 -10.44
N ALA A 81 -1.92 4.42 -9.70
CA ALA A 81 -0.72 4.34 -8.88
C ALA A 81 0.18 3.20 -9.35
N ILE A 82 1.39 3.51 -9.81
CA ILE A 82 2.35 2.54 -10.34
C ILE A 82 3.40 2.24 -9.27
N GLU A 83 3.50 0.96 -8.87
CA GLU A 83 4.38 0.48 -7.80
C GLU A 83 4.39 1.38 -6.55
N PRO A 84 3.23 1.76 -5.99
CA PRO A 84 3.18 2.75 -4.92
C PRO A 84 3.80 2.23 -3.63
N VAL A 85 4.46 3.12 -2.89
CA VAL A 85 4.81 2.86 -1.49
C VAL A 85 3.60 3.16 -0.62
N CYS A 86 2.89 2.14 -0.13
CA CYS A 86 1.66 2.30 0.63
C CYS A 86 1.88 2.26 2.15
N ASP A 87 2.96 1.64 2.63
CA ASP A 87 3.22 1.41 4.05
C ASP A 87 4.72 1.44 4.40
N TRP A 88 5.22 2.60 4.85
CA TRP A 88 6.60 2.70 5.33
C TRP A 88 6.82 2.01 6.68
N THR A 89 5.74 1.77 7.43
CA THR A 89 5.78 1.11 8.72
C THR A 89 5.97 -0.41 8.55
N ALA A 90 5.40 -1.03 7.51
CA ALA A 90 5.53 -2.48 7.37
C ALA A 90 6.91 -2.99 6.88
N LEU A 91 7.87 -2.11 6.54
CA LEU A 91 9.17 -2.54 5.98
C LEU A 91 9.95 -3.46 6.92
N ASP A 92 9.81 -3.28 8.23
CA ASP A 92 10.58 -4.04 9.21
C ASP A 92 10.09 -5.50 9.30
N GLU A 93 8.88 -5.78 8.83
CA GLU A 93 8.33 -7.15 8.76
C GLU A 93 9.05 -8.04 7.74
N TYR A 94 9.85 -7.43 6.85
CA TYR A 94 10.68 -8.13 5.88
C TYR A 94 12.12 -8.31 6.37
N CYS A 95 12.48 -7.70 7.49
CA CYS A 95 13.81 -7.79 8.10
C CYS A 95 13.86 -8.93 9.12
N THR A 96 15.07 -9.41 9.41
CA THR A 96 15.30 -10.32 10.53
C THR A 96 15.71 -9.54 11.78
N SER A 97 15.32 -10.03 12.96
CA SER A 97 15.81 -9.50 14.24
C SER A 97 17.07 -10.27 14.66
N THR A 98 18.02 -9.58 15.31
CA THR A 98 19.22 -10.18 15.90
C THR A 98 18.88 -11.31 16.88
N ASN A 99 17.72 -11.22 17.54
CA ASN A 99 17.29 -12.16 18.59
C ASN A 99 16.53 -13.38 18.02
N SER A 100 16.34 -13.48 16.70
CA SER A 100 15.63 -14.64 16.11
C SER A 100 16.53 -15.88 16.08
N PRO A 101 16.06 -17.04 16.58
CA PRO A 101 16.83 -18.28 16.57
C PRO A 101 17.24 -18.67 15.15
N ALA A 102 18.48 -19.17 15.01
CA ALA A 102 19.12 -19.48 13.73
C ALA A 102 18.33 -20.50 12.86
N THR A 103 17.42 -21.26 13.46
CA THR A 103 16.57 -22.27 12.80
C THR A 103 15.50 -21.68 11.87
N SER A 104 15.13 -20.40 12.02
CA SER A 104 14.20 -19.69 11.11
C SER A 104 14.88 -19.08 9.88
N ARG A 105 16.23 -19.03 9.84
CA ARG A 105 17.06 -18.44 8.77
C ARG A 105 17.12 -19.27 7.49
N ARG A 106 16.13 -20.14 7.22
CA ARG A 106 16.05 -20.93 5.98
C ARG A 106 15.93 -20.00 4.77
N ARG A 107 17.06 -19.74 4.10
CA ARG A 107 17.25 -19.28 2.69
C ARG A 107 16.06 -18.51 2.06
N ARG A 108 15.53 -17.50 2.75
CA ARG A 108 14.68 -16.51 2.11
C ARG A 108 15.63 -15.45 1.61
N HIS A 109 15.63 -15.18 0.32
CA HIS A 109 16.25 -13.96 -0.17
C HIS A 109 15.32 -12.81 0.21
N ALA A 110 15.88 -11.68 0.65
CA ALA A 110 15.10 -10.47 0.76
C ALA A 110 14.49 -10.12 -0.61
N PRO A 111 13.26 -9.57 -0.66
CA PRO A 111 12.76 -8.93 -1.85
C PRO A 111 13.78 -7.91 -2.36
N VAL A 112 13.95 -7.84 -3.69
CA VAL A 112 15.01 -7.06 -4.34
C VAL A 112 14.91 -5.56 -4.08
N ASP A 113 13.69 -5.08 -3.79
CA ASP A 113 13.35 -3.68 -3.53
C ASP A 113 13.40 -3.32 -2.04
N LEU A 114 13.57 -4.28 -1.13
CA LEU A 114 13.57 -4.01 0.31
C LEU A 114 14.70 -3.08 0.75
N VAL A 115 15.94 -3.34 0.33
CA VAL A 115 17.10 -2.52 0.72
C VAL A 115 16.97 -1.09 0.20
N PRO A 116 16.67 -0.86 -1.11
CA PRO A 116 16.38 0.48 -1.61
C PRO A 116 15.27 1.21 -0.83
N LEU A 117 14.21 0.51 -0.41
CA LEU A 117 13.13 1.11 0.37
C LEU A 117 13.55 1.50 1.79
N LEU A 118 14.40 0.69 2.45
CA LEU A 118 14.94 1.03 3.77
C LEU A 118 15.84 2.27 3.70
N GLU A 119 16.72 2.34 2.70
CA GLU A 119 17.57 3.52 2.46
C GLU A 119 16.74 4.76 2.13
N ALA A 120 15.71 4.60 1.29
CA ALA A 120 14.78 5.66 0.95
C ALA A 120 14.05 6.20 2.19
N ARG A 121 13.58 5.32 3.09
CA ARG A 121 12.93 5.72 4.34
C ARG A 121 13.87 6.58 5.20
N GLU A 122 15.14 6.19 5.34
CA GLU A 122 16.12 6.99 6.09
C GLU A 122 16.35 8.37 5.48
N ARG A 123 16.33 8.48 4.15
CA ARG A 123 16.54 9.76 3.45
C ARG A 123 15.32 10.69 3.50
N PHE A 124 14.11 10.14 3.39
CA PHE A 124 12.89 10.94 3.27
C PHE A 124 12.31 11.43 4.59
N PHE A 125 12.62 10.77 5.71
CA PHE A 125 12.03 11.08 7.00
C PHE A 125 13.08 11.61 7.97
N ALA A 126 12.90 12.83 8.47
CA ALA A 126 13.80 13.43 9.45
C ALA A 126 13.73 12.76 10.82
N SER A 127 12.59 12.17 11.17
CA SER A 127 12.38 11.41 12.42
C SER A 127 11.53 10.17 12.15
N HIS A 128 11.66 9.18 13.03
CA HIS A 128 10.96 7.88 12.91
C HIS A 128 9.44 8.00 13.01
N GLU A 129 8.93 9.01 13.70
CA GLU A 129 7.49 9.26 13.83
C GLU A 129 6.86 9.66 12.50
N ARG A 130 7.63 10.32 11.62
CA ARG A 130 7.09 10.90 10.39
C ARG A 130 6.66 9.87 9.36
N TYR A 131 7.23 8.67 9.37
CA TYR A 131 6.79 7.61 8.45
C TYR A 131 5.54 6.85 8.93
N PHE A 132 5.07 7.13 10.16
CA PHE A 132 3.75 6.74 10.67
C PHE A 132 2.65 7.77 10.33
N ASP A 133 2.99 8.85 9.64
CA ASP A 133 2.01 9.80 9.11
C ASP A 133 1.16 9.12 8.00
N SER A 134 -0.16 9.23 8.09
CA SER A 134 -1.09 8.70 7.09
C SER A 134 -0.92 9.34 5.72
N PHE A 135 -0.44 10.59 5.64
CA PHE A 135 -0.17 11.24 4.35
C PHE A 135 1.07 10.67 3.65
N ALA A 136 2.01 10.09 4.41
CA ALA A 136 3.20 9.43 3.86
C ALA A 136 2.98 7.93 3.64
N SER A 137 2.16 7.30 4.48
CA SER A 137 1.75 5.90 4.40
C SER A 137 0.23 5.80 4.23
N PRO A 138 -0.32 5.94 3.00
CA PRO A 138 -1.76 6.04 2.75
C PRO A 138 -2.60 4.89 3.29
N ILE A 139 -2.01 3.70 3.49
CA ILE A 139 -2.71 2.58 4.11
C ILE A 139 -3.20 2.90 5.53
N LEU A 140 -2.55 3.84 6.22
CA LEU A 140 -2.86 4.22 7.60
C LEU A 140 -4.16 5.03 7.72
N PHE A 141 -4.68 5.58 6.62
CA PHE A 141 -6.06 6.10 6.60
C PHE A 141 -7.11 5.00 6.79
N LEU A 142 -6.74 3.75 6.50
CA LEU A 142 -7.67 2.62 6.39
C LEU A 142 -7.39 1.51 7.39
N ARG A 143 -6.25 1.53 8.07
CA ARG A 143 -5.94 0.62 9.18
C ARG A 143 -4.86 1.16 10.11
N SER A 144 -4.80 0.63 11.33
CA SER A 144 -3.67 0.91 12.24
C SER A 144 -2.36 0.30 11.72
N PRO A 145 -1.19 0.85 12.12
CA PRO A 145 0.12 0.30 11.76
C PRO A 145 0.37 -1.10 12.34
N GLY A 146 -0.33 -1.45 13.43
CA GLY A 146 -0.18 -2.75 14.12
C GLY A 146 1.11 -2.87 14.94
N ARG A 147 1.72 -1.75 15.26
CA ARG A 147 2.94 -1.63 16.06
C ARG A 147 3.06 -0.20 16.57
N ASP A 148 3.81 -0.03 17.63
CA ASP A 148 4.07 1.27 18.21
C ASP A 148 5.19 1.98 17.42
N THR A 149 5.19 3.31 17.51
CA THR A 149 6.22 4.14 16.89
C THR A 149 7.53 3.89 17.64
N PRO A 150 8.62 3.47 16.97
CA PRO A 150 9.86 3.19 17.66
C PRO A 150 10.41 4.49 18.26
N LYS A 151 11.17 4.39 19.35
CA LYS A 151 11.76 5.54 20.05
C LYS A 151 12.98 6.13 19.35
N VAL A 152 13.62 5.32 18.49
CA VAL A 152 14.79 5.70 17.70
C VAL A 152 14.63 5.24 16.26
N PHE A 153 15.38 5.87 15.35
CA PHE A 153 15.35 5.48 13.95
C PHE A 153 15.98 4.09 13.76
N PRO A 154 15.25 3.10 13.23
CA PRO A 154 15.78 1.74 13.09
C PRO A 154 16.99 1.68 12.16
N ARG A 155 18.05 0.96 12.58
CA ARG A 155 19.25 0.72 11.78
C ARG A 155 19.30 -0.73 11.28
N TYR A 156 19.85 -0.92 10.09
CA TYR A 156 19.91 -2.24 9.43
C TYR A 156 21.32 -2.59 9.01
N ARG A 157 21.71 -3.85 9.20
CA ARG A 157 22.87 -4.44 8.54
C ARG A 157 22.42 -5.05 7.23
N THR A 158 23.01 -4.59 6.14
CA THR A 158 22.77 -5.04 4.77
C THR A 158 24.10 -5.47 4.13
N GLY A 159 24.06 -6.10 2.96
CA GLY A 159 25.25 -6.51 2.20
C GLY A 159 25.37 -8.03 2.01
N PRO A 160 26.46 -8.50 1.39
CA PRO A 160 26.64 -9.92 1.06
C PRO A 160 26.60 -10.86 2.27
N GLU A 161 27.02 -10.37 3.44
CA GLU A 161 27.00 -11.08 4.72
C GLU A 161 25.58 -11.24 5.29
N TYR A 162 24.65 -10.38 4.85
CA TYR A 162 23.28 -10.28 5.34
C TYR A 162 22.28 -10.41 4.17
N PRO A 163 22.00 -11.64 3.68
CA PRO A 163 21.09 -11.86 2.54
C PRO A 163 19.65 -11.43 2.81
N ILE A 164 19.29 -11.24 4.08
CA ILE A 164 18.10 -10.52 4.53
C ILE A 164 18.59 -9.42 5.47
N PRO A 165 18.15 -8.15 5.31
CA PRO A 165 18.49 -7.08 6.24
C PRO A 165 18.20 -7.47 7.68
N VAL A 166 19.16 -7.21 8.57
CA VAL A 166 19.04 -7.48 10.00
C VAL A 166 18.86 -6.16 10.74
N ARG A 167 17.75 -5.99 11.49
CA ARG A 167 17.58 -4.83 12.37
C ARG A 167 18.57 -4.91 13.52
N VAL A 168 19.36 -3.87 13.72
CA VAL A 168 20.28 -3.74 14.86
C VAL A 168 19.48 -3.18 16.02
N VAL A 169 19.41 -3.93 17.11
CA VAL A 169 18.96 -3.42 18.41
C VAL A 169 20.20 -2.77 19.04
N GLY A 170 20.16 -1.46 19.27
CA GLY A 170 21.24 -0.72 19.94
C GLY A 170 21.09 -0.75 21.46
N GLU A 171 22.16 -0.45 22.19
CA GLU A 171 22.11 -0.25 23.65
C GLU A 171 21.19 0.93 24.04
N ASP A 172 21.01 1.90 23.12
CA ASP A 172 20.09 3.05 23.25
C ASP A 172 18.69 2.78 22.66
N ASP A 173 18.37 1.55 22.23
CA ASP A 173 16.99 1.15 21.96
C ASP A 173 16.50 0.64 23.33
N PRO A 174 15.95 1.50 24.22
CA PRO A 174 15.40 0.99 25.46
C PRO A 174 14.36 -0.01 25.00
N GLU A 175 14.59 -1.28 25.36
CA GLU A 175 13.65 -2.35 25.12
C GLU A 175 12.26 -1.76 25.38
N GLU A 176 11.32 -2.00 24.47
CA GLU A 176 9.91 -1.71 24.75
C GLU A 176 9.61 -2.48 26.04
N GLU A 177 9.86 -1.87 27.20
CA GLU A 177 9.44 -2.36 28.49
C GLU A 177 7.98 -2.70 28.27
N PRO A 178 7.57 -3.95 28.49
CA PRO A 178 6.18 -4.32 28.33
C PRO A 178 5.38 -3.29 29.13
N ASP A 179 4.52 -2.55 28.43
CA ASP A 179 3.65 -1.53 29.04
C ASP A 179 3.01 -2.20 30.26
N LEU A 180 3.47 -1.83 31.46
CA LEU A 180 3.07 -2.35 32.77
C LEU A 180 1.65 -1.90 33.14
N TRP A 181 0.81 -1.76 32.11
CA TRP A 181 -0.56 -1.27 32.09
C TRP A 181 -1.50 -2.33 31.52
N ASP A 182 -1.12 -3.60 31.47
CA ASP A 182 -2.09 -4.69 31.34
C ASP A 182 -2.63 -5.03 32.75
N PRO A 183 -3.80 -4.49 33.16
CA PRO A 183 -4.39 -4.75 34.48
C PRO A 183 -4.81 -6.22 34.69
N TYR A 184 -4.59 -7.09 33.70
CA TYR A 184 -4.85 -8.52 33.80
C TYR A 184 -3.66 -9.37 34.27
N GLU A 185 -2.44 -8.84 34.37
CA GLU A 185 -1.29 -9.64 34.86
C GLU A 185 -1.17 -9.69 36.39
N LEU A 186 -1.92 -8.88 37.14
CA LEU A 186 -1.78 -8.80 38.61
C LEU A 186 -2.61 -9.84 39.41
N TYR A 187 -3.26 -10.81 38.76
CA TYR A 187 -4.18 -11.75 39.43
C TYR A 187 -3.75 -13.22 39.45
N ASP A 188 -2.56 -13.58 38.95
CA ASP A 188 -2.08 -14.97 38.96
C ASP A 188 -1.06 -15.30 40.06
N GLU A 189 -0.68 -14.34 40.92
CA GLU A 189 0.24 -14.58 42.05
C GLU A 189 -0.44 -14.64 43.42
N ILE A 190 -1.53 -15.41 43.56
CA ILE A 190 -1.94 -15.91 44.88
C ILE A 190 -2.46 -17.34 44.73
N ASP A 191 -1.57 -18.34 44.67
CA ASP A 191 -1.72 -19.52 45.53
C ASP A 191 -0.49 -20.46 45.57
N LEU A 192 -0.16 -20.84 46.82
CA LEU A 192 0.58 -22.03 47.27
C LEU A 192 2.13 -22.06 47.29
N SER A 193 2.61 -21.76 48.50
CA SER A 193 3.87 -22.16 49.13
C SER A 193 4.26 -23.65 48.99
N ASN A 194 5.52 -23.95 48.62
CA ASN A 194 6.40 -24.88 49.38
C ASN A 194 7.88 -24.86 48.92
N SER A 195 8.76 -24.37 49.79
CA SER A 195 10.16 -24.77 50.06
C SER A 195 11.07 -25.31 48.94
N LYS A 196 12.06 -24.51 48.49
CA LYS A 196 13.50 -24.76 48.73
C LYS A 196 14.37 -23.67 48.10
N SER A 197 15.25 -23.12 48.92
CA SER A 197 16.35 -22.25 48.55
C SER A 197 17.30 -22.94 47.56
N SER A 198 17.40 -22.41 46.35
CA SER A 198 18.67 -22.37 45.63
C SER A 198 18.80 -21.00 44.99
N ALA A 199 19.84 -20.28 45.39
CA ALA A 199 20.28 -19.08 44.70
C ALA A 199 20.47 -19.42 43.22
N VAL A 200 19.70 -18.75 42.36
CA VAL A 200 19.91 -18.75 40.92
C VAL A 200 20.06 -17.28 40.53
N ASP A 201 21.23 -16.99 39.97
CA ASP A 201 21.61 -15.71 39.41
C ASP A 201 20.54 -15.20 38.44
N TYR A 202 19.94 -14.05 38.78
CA TYR A 202 19.14 -13.26 37.85
C TYR A 202 20.07 -12.53 36.88
N SER A 203 20.47 -13.22 35.81
CA SER A 203 20.98 -12.55 34.60
C SER A 203 20.44 -13.29 33.37
N GLY A 204 19.35 -12.78 32.82
CA GLY A 204 18.69 -13.36 31.67
C GLY A 204 17.25 -12.91 31.54
N GLN A 205 17.02 -11.60 31.39
CA GLN A 205 15.77 -11.15 30.77
C GLN A 205 15.80 -11.65 29.32
N GLU A 206 15.07 -12.74 29.05
CA GLU A 206 14.71 -13.12 27.69
C GLU A 206 13.89 -11.96 27.10
N ALA A 207 14.56 -11.13 26.30
CA ALA A 207 13.96 -10.01 25.59
C ALA A 207 12.77 -10.52 24.75
N GLN A 208 11.56 -10.23 25.23
CA GLN A 208 10.36 -10.53 24.48
C GLN A 208 10.33 -9.70 23.19
N PRO A 209 9.86 -10.28 22.08
CA PRO A 209 9.74 -9.54 20.82
C PRO A 209 8.77 -8.35 20.99
N PRO A 210 8.98 -7.24 20.26
CA PRO A 210 8.17 -6.03 20.38
C PRO A 210 6.68 -6.37 20.26
N ALA A 211 5.87 -5.73 21.12
CA ALA A 211 4.45 -6.04 21.29
C ALA A 211 3.67 -5.78 19.98
N ARG A 212 3.52 -6.84 19.17
CA ARG A 212 2.90 -6.73 17.86
C ARG A 212 1.38 -6.69 18.00
N ARG A 213 0.81 -5.48 17.96
CA ARG A 213 -0.65 -5.28 17.98
C ARG A 213 -1.29 -5.76 16.67
N ARG A 214 -2.55 -6.18 16.73
CA ARG A 214 -3.31 -6.51 15.51
C ARG A 214 -3.56 -5.24 14.69
N LYS A 215 -3.30 -5.32 13.38
CA LYS A 215 -3.65 -4.26 12.41
C LYS A 215 -5.19 -4.18 12.33
N ALA A 216 -5.77 -3.12 12.87
CA ALA A 216 -7.21 -2.91 12.96
C ALA A 216 -7.68 -2.07 11.77
N LEU A 217 -8.72 -2.51 11.05
CA LEU A 217 -9.32 -1.74 9.97
C LEU A 217 -10.03 -0.48 10.52
N SER A 218 -9.81 0.65 9.86
CA SER A 218 -10.53 1.90 10.07
C SER A 218 -11.62 2.06 9.00
N ARG A 219 -12.76 2.63 9.38
CA ARG A 219 -13.84 2.92 8.43
C ARG A 219 -13.55 4.23 7.70
N TRP A 220 -13.62 4.19 6.37
CA TRP A 220 -13.48 5.38 5.53
C TRP A 220 -14.84 5.89 5.03
N PRO A 221 -15.07 7.22 4.97
CA PRO A 221 -14.19 8.30 5.43
C PRO A 221 -14.03 8.30 6.96
N PRO A 222 -12.90 8.76 7.53
CA PRO A 222 -12.73 8.88 8.97
C PRO A 222 -13.79 9.81 9.60
N TYR A 223 -14.14 9.56 10.86
CA TYR A 223 -15.06 10.42 11.61
C TYR A 223 -14.46 11.83 11.77
N GLY A 224 -15.27 12.87 11.58
CA GLY A 224 -14.82 14.27 11.69
C GLY A 224 -14.25 14.87 10.40
N LEU A 225 -14.06 14.07 9.34
CA LEU A 225 -13.83 14.57 7.99
C LEU A 225 -15.18 14.94 7.34
N ASP A 226 -15.84 15.94 7.91
CA ASP A 226 -17.12 16.41 7.41
C ASP A 226 -16.85 17.32 6.21
N TYR A 227 -16.99 16.78 5.01
CA TYR A 227 -16.85 17.48 3.73
C TYR A 227 -17.89 18.61 3.54
N GLY A 228 -17.80 19.67 4.35
CA GLY A 228 -18.62 20.86 4.26
C GLY A 228 -19.63 21.11 5.39
N ASN A 229 -19.54 20.43 6.55
CA ASN A 229 -20.43 20.80 7.68
C ASN A 229 -19.85 21.87 8.62
N SER A 230 -18.54 22.15 8.59
CA SER A 230 -17.86 23.01 9.58
C SER A 230 -17.08 24.20 9.00
N GLY A 231 -17.12 24.44 7.68
CA GLY A 231 -16.43 25.57 7.04
C GLY A 231 -17.34 26.78 6.75
N PRO A 232 -16.82 28.02 6.70
CA PRO A 232 -17.58 29.19 6.29
C PRO A 232 -18.22 28.97 4.90
N PRO A 233 -19.51 29.32 4.70
CA PRO A 233 -20.27 28.97 3.49
C PRO A 233 -19.82 29.68 2.21
N GLU A 234 -18.78 30.52 2.24
CA GLU A 234 -18.59 31.56 1.23
C GLU A 234 -17.64 31.24 0.07
N ARG A 235 -16.89 30.12 0.05
CA ARG A 235 -15.91 29.89 -1.05
C ARG A 235 -16.07 28.65 -1.91
N TYR A 236 -16.84 27.65 -1.48
CA TYR A 236 -17.19 26.51 -2.32
C TYR A 236 -18.65 26.10 -2.06
N SER A 237 -19.55 26.50 -2.97
CA SER A 237 -20.99 26.27 -2.92
C SER A 237 -21.40 24.81 -3.16
N ARG A 238 -20.77 23.84 -2.49
CA ARG A 238 -21.19 22.44 -2.57
C ARG A 238 -21.88 22.05 -1.27
N GLN A 239 -23.15 21.67 -1.40
CA GLN A 239 -24.04 21.24 -0.31
C GLN A 239 -23.34 20.32 0.71
N PRO A 240 -23.69 20.40 2.00
CA PRO A 240 -23.16 19.51 3.04
C PRO A 240 -23.47 18.05 2.66
N VAL A 241 -22.42 17.23 2.52
CA VAL A 241 -22.55 15.84 2.11
C VAL A 241 -22.52 14.95 3.33
N LYS A 242 -23.59 14.20 3.58
CA LYS A 242 -23.60 13.14 4.59
C LYS A 242 -22.48 12.15 4.29
N ARG A 243 -21.70 11.74 5.29
CA ARG A 243 -20.57 10.79 5.16
C ARG A 243 -20.83 9.58 4.24
N LEU A 244 -22.06 9.05 4.22
CA LEU A 244 -22.47 7.91 3.41
C LEU A 244 -22.52 8.17 1.88
N ASN A 245 -22.44 9.44 1.48
CA ASN A 245 -22.50 9.88 0.08
C ASN A 245 -21.11 10.13 -0.51
N VAL A 246 -20.03 10.03 0.28
CA VAL A 246 -18.66 10.15 -0.24
C VAL A 246 -18.29 8.85 -0.92
N THR A 247 -17.94 8.93 -2.20
CA THR A 247 -17.51 7.78 -3.01
C THR A 247 -16.05 7.96 -3.39
N LEU A 248 -15.27 6.88 -3.31
CA LEU A 248 -13.91 6.90 -3.83
C LEU A 248 -13.90 7.15 -5.36
N PRO A 249 -12.84 7.80 -5.87
CA PRO A 249 -12.55 7.80 -7.30
C PRO A 249 -12.33 6.37 -7.81
N TRP A 250 -12.29 6.22 -9.13
CA TRP A 250 -11.80 4.98 -9.73
C TRP A 250 -10.30 4.84 -9.41
N VAL A 251 -9.89 3.74 -8.78
CA VAL A 251 -8.50 3.52 -8.38
C VAL A 251 -7.98 2.27 -9.07
N ARG A 252 -6.84 2.39 -9.76
CA ARG A 252 -6.09 1.26 -10.25
C ARG A 252 -4.65 1.32 -9.79
N ILE A 253 -4.21 0.24 -9.16
CA ILE A 253 -2.83 0.07 -8.75
C ILE A 253 -2.14 -0.86 -9.75
N PHE A 254 -0.99 -0.45 -10.27
CA PHE A 254 -0.19 -1.19 -11.23
C PHE A 254 1.07 -1.74 -10.56
N THR A 255 1.42 -2.98 -10.87
CA THR A 255 2.62 -3.67 -10.35
C THR A 255 3.32 -4.39 -11.50
N PHE A 256 4.63 -4.64 -11.39
CA PHE A 256 5.29 -5.56 -12.32
C PHE A 256 5.02 -7.00 -11.91
N ALA A 257 4.58 -7.82 -12.87
CA ALA A 257 4.51 -9.27 -12.69
C ALA A 257 5.86 -9.87 -13.05
N ASP A 258 6.46 -10.60 -12.12
CA ASP A 258 7.64 -11.41 -12.43
C ASP A 258 7.18 -12.77 -12.98
N HIS A 259 7.73 -13.18 -14.13
CA HIS A 259 7.34 -14.40 -14.85
C HIS A 259 7.81 -15.67 -14.15
N GLN A 260 7.30 -15.99 -12.96
CA GLN A 260 7.56 -17.29 -12.34
C GLN A 260 6.37 -17.94 -11.62
N SER A 261 5.19 -17.33 -11.60
CA SER A 261 3.99 -18.03 -11.16
C SER A 261 3.12 -18.39 -12.37
N LYS A 262 3.42 -19.54 -12.99
CA LYS A 262 2.37 -20.27 -13.71
C LYS A 262 1.21 -20.51 -12.74
N GLU A 263 0.10 -19.90 -13.10
CA GLU A 263 -1.19 -19.89 -12.46
C GLU A 263 -1.70 -21.32 -12.18
N SER A 264 -2.21 -21.55 -10.97
CA SER A 264 -3.22 -22.59 -10.73
C SER A 264 -4.55 -21.91 -10.44
N THR A 265 -5.05 -21.17 -11.43
CA THR A 265 -6.42 -20.66 -11.45
C THR A 265 -6.94 -20.74 -12.89
N SER A 266 -7.30 -21.94 -13.32
CA SER A 266 -8.10 -22.11 -14.52
C SER A 266 -9.54 -21.64 -14.21
N PRO A 267 -10.16 -20.80 -15.05
CA PRO A 267 -11.60 -20.54 -14.95
C PRO A 267 -12.35 -21.78 -15.45
N SER A 268 -13.19 -22.35 -14.58
CA SER A 268 -14.09 -23.46 -14.90
C SER A 268 -14.95 -23.13 -16.12
N ALA A 269 -14.64 -23.77 -17.24
CA ALA A 269 -15.49 -23.78 -18.42
C ALA A 269 -16.74 -24.64 -18.12
N ILE A 270 -17.89 -24.00 -18.28
CA ILE A 270 -19.23 -24.57 -18.30
C ILE A 270 -19.27 -25.72 -19.32
N LYS A 271 -19.60 -26.93 -18.87
CA LYS A 271 -20.11 -28.01 -19.74
C LYS A 271 -21.46 -28.47 -19.21
N SER A 272 -22.49 -28.20 -20.00
CA SER A 272 -23.87 -28.69 -19.87
C SER A 272 -23.96 -30.18 -20.26
N PRO A 273 -25.10 -30.85 -19.98
CA PRO A 273 -25.14 -32.22 -19.48
C PRO A 273 -25.35 -33.30 -20.55
N LYS A 274 -24.98 -34.55 -20.22
CA LYS A 274 -25.57 -35.75 -20.83
C LYS A 274 -26.19 -36.62 -19.74
N ALA A 275 -27.39 -37.10 -20.06
CA ALA A 275 -28.37 -37.73 -19.19
C ALA A 275 -28.15 -39.25 -18.95
N SER A 276 -28.96 -39.78 -18.02
CA SER A 276 -29.37 -41.18 -17.76
C SER A 276 -28.51 -42.03 -16.79
N THR A 277 -29.01 -42.78 -15.80
CA THR A 277 -30.26 -42.86 -14.99
C THR A 277 -29.88 -43.67 -13.70
N PRO A 278 -30.79 -44.16 -12.81
CA PRO A 278 -30.89 -43.74 -11.41
C PRO A 278 -30.44 -44.81 -10.39
N THR A 279 -30.14 -44.42 -9.15
CA THR A 279 -30.50 -45.24 -7.98
C THR A 279 -30.64 -44.34 -6.75
N SER A 280 -31.83 -44.38 -6.17
CA SER A 280 -32.24 -43.70 -4.94
C SER A 280 -31.47 -44.20 -3.72
N GLN A 281 -31.15 -43.30 -2.78
CA GLN A 281 -31.53 -43.44 -1.37
C GLN A 281 -31.24 -42.17 -0.55
N VAL A 282 -32.33 -41.68 0.03
CA VAL A 282 -32.56 -40.86 1.23
C VAL A 282 -31.34 -40.65 2.15
N SER A 283 -31.04 -39.41 2.53
CA SER A 283 -31.17 -38.89 3.92
C SER A 283 -30.42 -37.57 4.16
N GLU A 284 -31.19 -36.64 4.73
CA GLU A 284 -30.85 -35.72 5.83
C GLU A 284 -29.95 -34.48 5.64
N VAL A 285 -30.41 -33.51 6.43
CA VAL A 285 -30.13 -32.09 6.54
C VAL A 285 -28.87 -31.90 7.38
N ASP A 286 -27.91 -31.09 6.94
CA ASP A 286 -27.06 -30.39 7.91
C ASP A 286 -26.55 -29.05 7.36
N GLU A 287 -26.98 -27.98 8.02
CA GLU A 287 -26.52 -26.61 7.84
C GLU A 287 -25.17 -26.47 8.55
N THR A 288 -24.08 -26.39 7.78
CA THR A 288 -22.82 -25.86 8.33
C THR A 288 -22.37 -24.65 7.52
N GLN A 289 -22.50 -23.50 8.18
CA GLN A 289 -21.90 -22.24 7.77
C GLN A 289 -20.38 -22.39 7.71
N GLY A 290 -19.85 -22.56 6.50
CA GLY A 290 -18.41 -22.56 6.26
C GLY A 290 -17.81 -21.17 6.45
N GLN A 291 -17.32 -20.88 7.65
CA GLN A 291 -16.36 -19.80 7.87
C GLN A 291 -15.09 -20.13 7.09
N LYS A 292 -14.95 -19.58 5.88
CA LYS A 292 -13.71 -19.66 5.10
C LYS A 292 -12.63 -18.85 5.82
N ALA A 293 -11.75 -19.56 6.52
CA ALA A 293 -10.52 -19.01 7.06
C ALA A 293 -9.75 -18.27 5.94
N PRO A 294 -9.12 -17.11 6.22
CA PRO A 294 -8.38 -16.37 5.20
C PRO A 294 -7.21 -17.24 4.75
N THR A 295 -7.26 -17.68 3.49
CA THR A 295 -6.15 -18.40 2.86
C THR A 295 -4.92 -17.50 2.90
N ARG A 296 -3.96 -17.80 3.78
CA ARG A 296 -2.61 -17.22 3.74
C ARG A 296 -2.04 -17.49 2.35
N ARG A 297 -2.15 -16.52 1.44
CA ARG A 297 -1.47 -16.59 0.14
C ARG A 297 0.01 -16.78 0.42
N ARG A 298 0.53 -17.92 -0.02
CA ARG A 298 1.92 -18.31 0.16
C ARG A 298 2.76 -17.29 -0.63
N ARG A 299 3.55 -16.46 0.07
CA ARG A 299 4.48 -15.50 -0.55
C ARG A 299 5.29 -16.24 -1.61
N THR A 300 5.17 -15.82 -2.88
CA THR A 300 6.00 -16.42 -3.92
C THR A 300 7.42 -15.90 -3.76
N ARG A 301 8.40 -16.66 -4.23
CA ARG A 301 9.83 -16.41 -3.95
C ARG A 301 10.35 -15.09 -4.54
N ASN A 302 9.59 -14.46 -5.45
CA ASN A 302 10.00 -13.27 -6.20
C ASN A 302 9.07 -12.06 -6.01
N ASP A 303 8.11 -12.10 -5.08
CA ASP A 303 7.25 -10.94 -4.85
C ASP A 303 8.06 -9.77 -4.25
N THR A 304 7.97 -8.61 -4.90
CA THR A 304 8.53 -7.35 -4.41
C THR A 304 7.73 -6.84 -3.20
N VAL A 305 8.35 -6.02 -2.35
CA VAL A 305 7.65 -5.33 -1.26
C VAL A 305 6.52 -4.47 -1.83
N LEU A 306 6.79 -3.73 -2.91
CA LEU A 306 5.80 -2.86 -3.56
C LEU A 306 4.58 -3.64 -4.09
N SER A 307 4.79 -4.82 -4.70
CA SER A 307 3.69 -5.68 -5.16
C SER A 307 2.81 -6.17 -4.00
N HIS A 308 3.44 -6.55 -2.89
CA HIS A 308 2.71 -6.95 -1.68
C HIS A 308 1.93 -5.78 -1.07
N GLN A 309 2.55 -4.60 -0.97
CA GLN A 309 1.90 -3.39 -0.48
C GLN A 309 0.71 -2.98 -1.36
N ALA A 310 0.86 -3.03 -2.68
CA ALA A 310 -0.21 -2.77 -3.63
C ALA A 310 -1.40 -3.72 -3.46
N THR A 311 -1.13 -5.02 -3.32
CA THR A 311 -2.16 -6.04 -3.07
C THR A 311 -2.90 -5.75 -1.77
N GLU A 312 -2.15 -5.49 -0.69
CA GLU A 312 -2.72 -5.18 0.62
C GLU A 312 -3.56 -3.90 0.59
N MET A 313 -3.08 -2.86 -0.10
CA MET A 313 -3.78 -1.59 -0.24
C MET A 313 -5.13 -1.77 -0.95
N VAL A 314 -5.17 -2.51 -2.06
CA VAL A 314 -6.44 -2.82 -2.76
C VAL A 314 -7.41 -3.56 -1.85
N ASP A 315 -6.94 -4.59 -1.14
CA ASP A 315 -7.78 -5.38 -0.23
C ASP A 315 -8.30 -4.57 0.96
N VAL A 316 -7.48 -3.66 1.49
CA VAL A 316 -7.86 -2.76 2.59
C VAL A 316 -8.84 -1.69 2.10
N MET A 317 -8.62 -1.05 0.94
CA MET A 317 -9.55 -0.09 0.35
C MET A 317 -10.93 -0.70 0.09
N ARG A 318 -10.97 -1.92 -0.47
CA ARG A 318 -12.23 -2.62 -0.74
C ARG A 318 -13.03 -2.87 0.54
N ARG A 319 -12.36 -3.29 1.62
CA ARG A 319 -13.01 -3.58 2.91
C ARG A 319 -13.38 -2.33 3.70
N ALA A 320 -12.52 -1.31 3.69
CA ALA A 320 -12.67 -0.11 4.51
C ALA A 320 -13.64 0.91 3.90
N CYS A 321 -13.63 1.08 2.57
CA CYS A 321 -14.37 2.14 1.89
C CYS A 321 -15.74 1.70 1.35
N PHE A 322 -15.98 0.39 1.22
CA PHE A 322 -17.22 -0.15 0.65
C PHE A 322 -17.95 -1.13 1.58
N PHE A 323 -17.67 -1.06 2.88
CA PHE A 323 -18.39 -1.87 3.87
C PHE A 323 -19.90 -1.64 3.77
N GLY A 324 -20.68 -2.72 3.61
CA GLY A 324 -22.14 -2.66 3.54
C GLY A 324 -22.70 -2.16 2.21
N LYS A 325 -21.88 -2.04 1.16
CA LYS A 325 -22.33 -1.83 -0.22
C LYS A 325 -22.58 -3.17 -0.92
N GLU A 326 -23.23 -3.12 -2.08
CA GLU A 326 -23.48 -4.30 -2.92
C GLU A 326 -22.18 -5.05 -3.25
N SER A 327 -22.25 -6.39 -3.27
CA SER A 327 -21.12 -7.24 -3.63
C SER A 327 -20.60 -6.89 -5.03
N GLY A 328 -19.29 -6.70 -5.18
CA GLY A 328 -18.68 -6.37 -6.48
C GLY A 328 -18.47 -4.87 -6.71
N PHE A 329 -19.05 -3.98 -5.90
CA PHE A 329 -18.88 -2.53 -6.11
C PHE A 329 -17.45 -2.06 -5.82
N GLY A 330 -16.86 -2.53 -4.72
CA GLY A 330 -15.47 -2.23 -4.38
C GLY A 330 -14.49 -2.84 -5.38
N GLU A 331 -14.77 -4.03 -5.89
CA GLU A 331 -13.96 -4.75 -6.89
C GLU A 331 -13.93 -4.02 -8.23
N LYS A 332 -15.03 -3.38 -8.63
CA LYS A 332 -15.10 -2.53 -9.83
C LYS A 332 -14.36 -1.21 -9.62
N ARG A 333 -14.51 -0.58 -8.46
CA ARG A 333 -13.94 0.75 -8.17
C ARG A 333 -12.44 0.72 -7.91
N VAL A 334 -11.94 -0.31 -7.24
CA VAL A 334 -10.53 -0.44 -6.86
C VAL A 334 -9.98 -1.72 -7.47
N THR A 335 -9.01 -1.58 -8.39
CA THR A 335 -8.46 -2.69 -9.17
C THR A 335 -6.94 -2.79 -9.04
N LEU A 336 -6.41 -4.01 -9.16
CA LEU A 336 -4.98 -4.30 -9.25
C LEU A 336 -4.69 -4.80 -10.67
N SER A 337 -3.64 -4.28 -11.30
CA SER A 337 -3.20 -4.71 -12.63
C SER A 337 -1.72 -5.02 -12.60
N SER A 338 -1.34 -6.27 -12.86
CA SER A 338 0.06 -6.63 -13.03
C SER A 338 0.45 -6.58 -14.51
N VAL A 339 1.63 -6.03 -14.80
CA VAL A 339 2.20 -5.91 -16.15
C VAL A 339 3.44 -6.79 -16.22
N GLY A 340 3.42 -7.80 -17.09
CA GLY A 340 4.55 -8.69 -17.34
C GLY A 340 4.90 -8.71 -18.84
N VAL A 341 6.14 -9.09 -19.17
CA VAL A 341 6.61 -9.19 -20.56
C VAL A 341 6.00 -10.41 -21.23
N SER A 342 5.00 -10.29 -22.11
CA SER A 342 4.49 -11.46 -22.82
C SER A 342 5.61 -12.11 -23.65
N SER A 343 5.97 -13.35 -23.33
CA SER A 343 6.97 -14.14 -24.08
C SER A 343 6.50 -14.54 -25.49
N SER A 344 5.36 -14.02 -25.97
CA SER A 344 4.77 -14.35 -27.27
C SER A 344 5.42 -13.63 -28.43
N ASP A 345 6.20 -12.58 -28.19
CA ASP A 345 6.70 -11.71 -29.27
C ASP A 345 8.16 -12.01 -29.64
N THR A 346 8.78 -13.01 -29.02
CA THR A 346 10.16 -13.44 -29.32
C THR A 346 10.16 -14.68 -30.23
N SER A 347 9.51 -14.59 -31.40
CA SER A 347 9.64 -15.59 -32.47
C SER A 347 10.74 -15.26 -33.49
N THR A 348 11.74 -14.47 -33.09
CA THR A 348 12.98 -14.30 -33.83
C THR A 348 14.13 -14.33 -32.84
N SER A 349 15.03 -15.29 -33.07
CA SER A 349 16.25 -15.55 -32.34
C SER A 349 17.07 -14.29 -32.11
N ASP A 350 17.22 -13.88 -30.85
CA ASP A 350 18.48 -13.46 -30.24
C ASP A 350 18.29 -13.34 -28.72
N ALA A 351 18.71 -14.39 -28.02
CA ALA A 351 18.63 -14.51 -26.59
C ALA A 351 19.81 -13.80 -25.93
N ALA A 352 19.64 -12.52 -25.57
CA ALA A 352 20.27 -11.85 -24.42
C ALA A 352 19.92 -10.34 -24.42
N THR A 353 18.64 -9.97 -24.39
CA THR A 353 18.29 -8.59 -24.03
C THR A 353 18.73 -8.38 -22.58
N SER A 354 19.59 -7.39 -22.37
CA SER A 354 20.22 -7.15 -21.07
C SER A 354 19.15 -6.77 -20.02
N ALA A 355 19.37 -7.13 -18.74
CA ALA A 355 18.47 -6.77 -17.64
C ALA A 355 18.01 -5.28 -17.59
N PRO A 356 18.83 -4.27 -17.96
CA PRO A 356 18.37 -2.88 -18.03
C PRO A 356 17.36 -2.61 -19.16
N GLU A 357 17.57 -3.16 -20.36
CA GLU A 357 16.66 -2.97 -21.51
C GLU A 357 15.27 -3.56 -21.24
N GLN A 358 15.21 -4.69 -20.53
CA GLN A 358 13.94 -5.30 -20.12
C GLN A 358 13.14 -4.42 -19.15
N ARG A 359 13.82 -3.71 -18.24
CA ARG A 359 13.17 -2.80 -17.28
C ARG A 359 12.63 -1.55 -17.97
N GLU A 360 13.36 -1.02 -18.94
CA GLU A 360 12.91 0.14 -19.72
C GLU A 360 11.65 -0.19 -20.53
N TYR A 361 11.65 -1.34 -21.22
CA TYR A 361 10.46 -1.84 -21.93
C TYR A 361 9.26 -2.03 -21.00
N LEU A 362 9.47 -2.64 -19.83
CA LEU A 362 8.41 -2.81 -18.83
C LEU A 362 7.86 -1.47 -18.33
N SER A 363 8.74 -0.49 -18.10
CA SER A 363 8.37 0.87 -17.71
C SER A 363 7.52 1.57 -18.79
N GLU A 364 7.86 1.37 -20.06
CA GLU A 364 7.07 1.91 -21.17
C GLU A 364 5.70 1.22 -21.27
N ALA A 365 5.67 -0.10 -21.19
CA ALA A 365 4.44 -0.89 -21.25
C ALA A 365 3.47 -0.56 -20.11
N ILE A 366 3.96 -0.42 -18.87
CA ILE A 366 3.12 -0.03 -17.73
C ILE A 366 2.61 1.40 -17.87
N THR A 367 3.42 2.31 -18.41
CA THR A 367 3.03 3.70 -18.65
C THR A 367 1.94 3.78 -19.72
N MET A 368 2.10 3.08 -20.85
CA MET A 368 1.09 3.00 -21.91
C MET A 368 -0.23 2.43 -21.39
N ARG A 369 -0.18 1.30 -20.67
CA ARG A 369 -1.38 0.66 -20.11
C ARG A 369 -2.05 1.54 -19.07
N THR A 370 -1.27 2.28 -18.29
CA THR A 370 -1.77 3.24 -17.31
C THR A 370 -2.49 4.41 -18.00
N GLY A 371 -1.87 5.01 -19.01
CA GLY A 371 -2.44 6.12 -19.77
C GLY A 371 -3.73 5.74 -20.49
N SER A 372 -3.75 4.60 -21.18
CA SER A 372 -4.95 4.06 -21.84
C SER A 372 -6.08 3.81 -20.84
N TRP A 373 -5.80 3.17 -19.70
CA TRP A 373 -6.82 2.95 -18.67
C TRP A 373 -7.38 4.26 -18.10
N LEU A 374 -6.52 5.25 -17.83
CA LEU A 374 -6.94 6.52 -17.27
C LEU A 374 -7.85 7.28 -18.26
N ALA A 375 -7.48 7.32 -19.54
CA ALA A 375 -8.28 7.94 -20.59
C ALA A 375 -9.66 7.27 -20.72
N GLU A 376 -9.68 5.93 -20.82
CA GLU A 376 -10.93 5.16 -20.90
C GLU A 376 -11.84 5.41 -19.69
N THR A 377 -11.27 5.43 -18.48
CA THR A 377 -12.02 5.60 -17.24
C THR A 377 -12.65 6.99 -17.14
N LEU A 378 -11.90 8.02 -17.53
CA LEU A 378 -12.40 9.40 -17.57
C LEU A 378 -13.50 9.57 -18.63
N ASP A 379 -13.46 8.81 -19.73
CA ASP A 379 -14.46 8.81 -20.79
C ASP A 379 -15.72 7.99 -20.47
N LEU A 380 -15.59 6.85 -19.76
CA LEU A 380 -16.72 5.99 -19.40
C LEU A 380 -17.77 6.74 -18.57
N ASP A 381 -17.29 7.58 -17.66
CA ASP A 381 -18.14 8.40 -16.81
C ASP A 381 -18.88 9.49 -17.64
N ILE A 382 -18.45 9.80 -18.88
CA ILE A 382 -19.23 10.67 -19.81
C ILE A 382 -20.48 9.92 -20.24
N LYS A 383 -20.30 8.66 -20.64
CA LYS A 383 -21.36 7.83 -21.22
C LYS A 383 -22.40 7.43 -20.18
N GLU A 384 -21.99 7.18 -18.94
CA GLU A 384 -22.94 6.87 -17.85
C GLU A 384 -23.79 8.08 -17.46
N ASN A 385 -23.20 9.27 -17.33
CA ASN A 385 -23.94 10.49 -17.02
C ASN A 385 -24.91 10.89 -18.16
N LEU A 386 -24.50 10.77 -19.43
CA LEU A 386 -25.39 11.01 -20.57
C LEU A 386 -26.58 10.03 -20.63
N LYS A 387 -26.38 8.78 -20.20
CA LYS A 387 -27.46 7.78 -20.12
C LYS A 387 -28.44 8.09 -18.97
N ALA A 388 -27.94 8.58 -17.84
CA ALA A 388 -28.77 8.99 -16.70
C ALA A 388 -29.65 10.21 -17.02
N ASP A 389 -29.14 11.18 -17.76
CA ASP A 389 -29.93 12.35 -18.18
C ASP A 389 -30.98 12.01 -19.25
N ASN A 390 -30.66 11.10 -20.18
CA ASN A 390 -31.61 10.62 -21.19
C ASN A 390 -32.73 9.74 -20.61
N THR A 391 -32.51 9.11 -19.45
CA THR A 391 -33.56 8.35 -18.74
C THR A 391 -34.45 9.27 -17.93
N ARG A 392 -33.89 10.28 -17.23
CA ARG A 392 -34.67 11.30 -16.52
C ARG A 392 -35.54 12.19 -17.42
N THR A 393 -35.13 12.40 -18.67
CA THR A 393 -35.91 13.14 -19.67
C THR A 393 -36.99 12.31 -20.37
N ARG A 394 -36.97 10.97 -20.23
CA ARG A 394 -38.04 10.08 -20.71
C ARG A 394 -39.13 9.80 -19.68
N ASP A 395 -38.82 9.95 -18.39
CA ASP A 395 -39.77 9.78 -17.28
C ASP A 395 -40.49 11.10 -16.88
N ARG A 396 -40.23 12.19 -17.62
CA ARG A 396 -41.00 13.44 -17.58
C ARG A 396 -41.75 13.61 -18.89
#